data_AF-A0A2P6PLS5-F1
#
_entry.id   AF-A0A2P6PLS5-F1
#
_cell.length_a   1.000
_cell.length_b   1.000
_cell.length_c   1.000
_cell.angle_alpha   90.00
_cell.angle_beta   90.00
_cell.angle_gamma   90.00
#
_symmetry.space_group_name_H-M   'P 1'
#
loop_
_entity.id
_entity.type
_entity.pdbx_description
1 polymer ?
#
loop_
_entity_poly.entity_id
_entity_poly.type
_entity_poly.pdbx_seq_one_letter_code
_entity_poly.pdbx_strand_id
1 'polypeptide(L)' 'MEEHCGQGIPEQWTDKDCGYCIMRYMKDIVEDKNLDFFSKWERRGKTAYTQQHIDEVRTEWVKFVVKT' A
#
# COMPACT_ATOMS: atom_id res chain seq x y z
N MET A 1 8.95 0.48 23.35
CA MET A 1 8.99 -0.85 22.72
C MET A 1 9.00 -0.56 21.24
N GLU A 2 10.18 -0.47 20.64
CA GLU A 2 10.32 -0.25 19.19
C GLU A 2 9.89 -1.53 18.48
N GLU A 3 8.65 -1.57 18.00
CA GLU A 3 8.30 -2.47 16.91
C GLU A 3 8.99 -1.95 15.66
N HIS A 4 10.15 -2.54 15.34
CA HIS A 4 10.71 -2.45 14.01
C HIS A 4 9.77 -3.18 13.04
N CYS A 5 8.73 -2.47 12.58
CA CYS A 5 7.92 -2.89 11.45
C CYS A 5 8.86 -3.09 10.25
N GLY A 6 8.82 -4.29 9.69
CA GLY A 6 9.82 -4.82 8.77
C GLY A 6 10.17 -3.88 7.62
N GLN A 7 11.47 -3.69 7.40
CA GLN A 7 12.00 -2.98 6.24
C GLN A 7 11.34 -3.49 4.96
N GLY A 8 10.59 -2.62 4.28
CA GLY A 8 9.97 -2.90 2.99
C GLY A 8 8.44 -2.82 2.98
N ILE A 9 7.78 -2.67 4.14
CA ILE A 9 6.32 -2.53 4.21
C ILE A 9 5.98 -1.08 4.61
N PRO A 10 5.17 -0.35 3.81
CA PRO A 10 4.68 0.97 4.17
C PRO A 10 3.98 1.00 5.53
N GLU A 11 4.33 1.98 6.36
CA GLU A 11 3.77 2.16 7.69
C GLU A 11 2.26 2.45 7.64
N GLN A 12 1.50 1.83 8.54
CA GLN A 12 0.06 2.05 8.68
C GLN A 12 -0.23 3.09 9.77
N TRP A 13 -1.27 3.89 9.58
CA TRP A 13 -1.65 4.94 10.54
C TRP A 13 -2.55 4.45 11.67
N THR A 14 -3.38 3.43 11.41
CA THR A 14 -4.30 2.85 12.39
C THR A 14 -4.27 1.33 12.36
N ASP A 15 -4.87 0.69 13.36
CA ASP A 15 -5.05 -0.77 13.42
C ASP A 15 -6.09 -1.30 12.41
N LYS A 16 -6.77 -0.42 11.66
CA LYS A 16 -7.80 -0.77 10.68
C LYS A 16 -7.37 -0.59 9.22
N ASP A 17 -6.22 0.03 8.97
CA ASP A 17 -5.78 0.36 7.61
C ASP A 17 -4.90 -0.72 6.96
N CYS A 18 -4.52 -1.77 7.71
CA CYS A 18 -3.60 -2.82 7.27
C CYS A 18 -4.00 -3.43 5.90
N GLY A 19 -5.28 -3.71 5.72
CA GLY A 19 -5.82 -4.28 4.49
C GLY A 19 -5.67 -3.32 3.30
N TYR A 20 -5.93 -2.03 3.50
CA TYR A 20 -5.82 -1.03 2.44
C TYR A 20 -4.36 -0.74 2.07
N CYS A 21 -3.45 -0.74 3.06
CA CYS A 21 -2.02 -0.64 2.80
C CYS A 21 -1.53 -1.80 1.92
N ILE A 22 -1.94 -3.04 2.20
CA ILE A 22 -1.59 -4.22 1.39
C ILE A 22 -2.19 -4.12 -0.02
N MET A 23 -3.45 -3.70 -0.14
CA MET A 23 -4.09 -3.54 -1.45
C MET A 23 -3.38 -2.47 -2.29
N ARG A 24 -3.04 -1.31 -1.70
CA ARG A 24 -2.29 -0.26 -2.40
C ARG A 24 -0.91 -0.74 -2.82
N TYR A 25 -0.23 -1.43 -1.93
CA TYR A 25 1.06 -2.06 -2.16
C TYR A 25 1.02 -3.00 -3.37
N MET A 26 0.09 -3.95 -3.40
CA MET A 26 -0.06 -4.89 -4.50
C MET A 26 -0.35 -4.19 -5.82
N LYS A 27 -1.17 -3.13 -5.79
CA LYS A 27 -1.45 -2.30 -6.97
C LYS A 27 -0.17 -1.63 -7.50
N ASP A 28 0.66 -1.07 -6.62
CA ASP A 28 1.94 -0.47 -7.02
C ASP A 28 2.89 -1.49 -7.69
N ILE A 29 2.89 -2.76 -7.25
CA ILE A 29 3.67 -3.84 -7.89
C ILE A 29 3.17 -4.09 -9.31
N VAL A 30 1.86 -4.27 -9.47
CA VAL A 30 1.24 -4.62 -10.74
C VAL A 30 1.36 -3.49 -11.77
N GLU A 31 1.33 -2.23 -11.32
CA GLU A 31 1.43 -1.06 -12.18
C GLU A 31 2.88 -0.70 -12.58
N ASP A 32 3.90 -1.15 -11.84
CA ASP A 32 5.31 -0.88 -12.19
C ASP A 32 5.79 -1.78 -13.35
N LYS A 33 5.70 -1.24 -14.57
CA LYS A 33 6.13 -1.92 -15.81
C LYS A 33 7.63 -1.87 -16.06
N ASN A 34 8.39 -1.10 -15.27
CA ASN A 34 9.79 -0.81 -15.58
C ASN A 34 10.75 -1.87 -15.03
N LEU A 35 10.28 -2.90 -14.31
CA LEU A 35 11.07 -3.98 -13.71
C LEU A 35 12.20 -3.54 -12.74
N ASP A 36 12.45 -2.24 -12.60
CA ASP A 36 13.27 -1.59 -11.57
C ASP A 36 12.72 -1.76 -10.13
N PHE A 37 11.63 -2.51 -10.02
CA PHE A 37 10.91 -2.88 -8.80
C PHE A 37 11.83 -3.17 -7.61
N PHE A 38 12.85 -4.01 -7.82
CA PHE A 38 13.79 -4.42 -6.77
C PHE A 38 14.56 -3.23 -6.16
N SER A 39 15.02 -2.28 -6.98
CA SER A 39 15.81 -1.13 -6.52
C SER A 39 14.96 -0.06 -5.82
N LYS A 40 13.68 0.05 -6.18
CA LYS A 40 12.73 0.97 -5.54
C LYS A 40 12.21 0.41 -4.22
N TRP A 41 12.15 -0.91 -4.07
CA TRP A 41 11.61 -1.58 -2.89
C TRP A 41 12.38 -1.26 -1.60
N GLU A 42 13.71 -1.26 -1.69
CA GLU A 42 14.61 -0.93 -0.57
C GLU A 42 14.34 0.48 -0.01
N ARG A 43 13.82 1.39 -0.84
CA ARG A 43 13.48 2.77 -0.45
C ARG A 43 12.03 2.95 0.00
N ARG A 44 11.09 2.14 -0.50
CA ARG A 44 9.64 2.28 -0.21
C ARG A 44 9.26 1.86 1.21
N GLY A 45 10.04 0.97 1.82
CA GLY A 45 9.83 0.51 3.21
C GLY A 45 9.88 1.59 4.30
N LYS A 46 10.17 2.85 3.95
CA LYS A 46 10.24 3.98 4.89
C LYS A 46 9.15 5.04 4.67
N THR A 47 8.30 4.87 3.65
CA THR A 47 7.26 5.84 3.30
C THR A 47 5.90 5.27 3.66
N ALA A 48 5.21 5.92 4.61
CA ALA A 48 3.81 5.65 4.92
C ALA A 48 2.91 6.04 3.74
N TYR A 49 1.86 5.27 3.48
CA TYR A 49 0.82 5.69 2.54
C TYR A 49 -0.01 6.83 3.17
N THR A 50 -0.34 7.84 2.38
CA THR A 50 -1.25 8.91 2.81
C THR A 50 -2.70 8.41 2.79
N GLN A 51 -3.58 9.10 3.52
CA GLN A 51 -5.02 8.81 3.49
C GLN A 51 -5.60 8.85 2.07
N GLN A 52 -5.08 9.73 1.20
CA GLN A 52 -5.49 9.79 -0.20
C GLN A 52 -5.24 8.47 -0.93
N HIS A 53 -4.05 7.86 -0.75
CA HIS A 53 -3.76 6.55 -1.37
C HIS A 53 -4.71 5.46 -0.87
N ILE A 54 -5.12 5.53 0.40
CA ILE A 54 -6.09 4.60 1.00
C ILE A 54 -7.49 4.83 0.40
N ASP A 55 -7.91 6.09 0.26
CA ASP A 55 -9.23 6.45 -0.27
C ASP A 55 -9.39 6.10 -1.76
N GLU A 56 -8.31 6.17 -2.54
CA GLU A 56 -8.27 5.70 -3.93
C GLU A 56 -8.62 4.20 -4.02
N VAL A 57 -7.92 3.38 -3.23
CA VAL A 57 -8.17 1.93 -3.16
C VAL A 57 -9.58 1.64 -2.65
N ARG A 58 -10.04 2.35 -1.61
CA ARG A 58 -11.39 2.19 -1.06
C ARG A 58 -12.46 2.47 -2.11
N THR A 59 -12.30 3.56 -2.86
CA THR A 59 -13.26 3.98 -3.89
C THR A 59 -13.32 2.98 -5.04
N GLU A 60 -12.17 2.48 -5.50
CA GLU A 60 -12.10 1.45 -6.54
C GLU A 60 -12.73 0.14 -6.08
N TRP A 61 -12.41 -0.28 -4.86
CA TRP A 61 -12.96 -1.50 -4.28
C TRP A 61 -14.48 -1.43 -4.11
N VAL A 62 -15.00 -0.31 -3.60
CA VAL A 62 -16.45 -0.07 -3.48
C VAL A 62 -17.13 -0.14 -4.86
N LYS A 63 -16.54 0.48 -5.90
CA LYS A 63 -17.09 0.39 -7.26
C LYS A 63 -17.13 -1.04 -7.80
N PHE A 64 -16.16 -1.86 -7.42
CA PHE A 64 -16.11 -3.27 -7.81
C PHE A 64 -17.17 -4.10 -7.08
N VAL A 65 -17.27 -3.96 -5.75
CA VAL A 65 -18.18 -4.75 -4.90
C VAL A 65 -19.65 -4.31 -5.02
N VAL A 66 -19.92 -3.01 -5.18
CA VAL A 66 -21.30 -2.48 -5.28
C VAL A 66 -21.88 -2.60 -6.70
N LYS A 67 -21.07 -2.96 -7.70
CA LYS A 67 -21.55 -3.32 -9.04
C LYS A 67 -22.19 -4.73 -9.10
N THR A 68 -22.51 -5.32 -7.95
CA THR A 68 -23.26 -6.57 -7.80
C THR A 68 -24.74 -6.28 -7.65
#